data_AF-A0A5B8R610-F1
#
_entry.id   AF-A0A5B8R610-F1
#
_cell.length_a   1.000
_cell.length_b   1.000
_cell.length_c   1.000
_cell.angle_alpha   90.00
_cell.angle_beta   90.00
_cell.angle_gamma   90.00
#
_symmetry.space_group_name_H-M   'P 1'
#
loop_
_entity.id
_entity.type
_entity.pdbx_description
1 polymer ?
#
loop_
_entity_poly.entity_id
_entity_poly.type
_entity_poly.pdbx_seq_one_letter_code
_entity_poly.pdbx_strand_id
1 'polypeptide(L)'
;MSHPLLPMPERTEESDAVYAVLGRALAYATEFENNCRTLAHLFDIEQSECEFSYEIYKLVKSGTLHAKIKLLIDEHELPNWVEDKIHEARKARNFIAHEAAEDHKRMMSTPALMKRLETTIMFMTKEIADGNQIVLDVTRMLKEGWRGHGSDVVAYSFAVASWISRDNF
;
A
#
# COMPACT_ATOMS: atom_id res chain seq x y z
N MET A 1 -5.17 -3.15 -32.92
CA MET A 1 -6.48 -3.72 -33.34
C MET A 1 -7.27 -4.02 -32.07
N SER A 2 -8.45 -3.45 -31.90
CA SER A 2 -9.36 -3.80 -30.80
C SER A 2 -10.21 -5.00 -31.20
N HIS A 3 -10.46 -5.91 -30.26
CA HIS A 3 -11.36 -7.02 -30.49
C HIS A 3 -12.81 -6.47 -30.54
N PRO A 4 -13.67 -6.87 -31.49
CA PRO A 4 -15.01 -6.28 -31.68
C PRO A 4 -15.91 -6.36 -30.44
N LEU A 5 -15.70 -7.39 -29.60
CA LEU A 5 -16.46 -7.61 -28.36
C LEU A 5 -15.73 -7.10 -27.10
N LEU A 6 -14.46 -6.68 -27.23
CA LEU A 6 -13.64 -6.15 -26.15
C LEU A 6 -12.93 -4.89 -26.66
N PRO A 7 -13.67 -3.79 -26.86
CA PRO A 7 -13.05 -2.53 -27.24
C PRO A 7 -12.05 -2.13 -26.16
N MET A 8 -10.83 -1.84 -26.59
CA MET A 8 -9.83 -1.25 -25.71
C MET A 8 -10.32 0.13 -25.27
N PRO A 9 -10.02 0.55 -24.02
CA PRO A 9 -10.33 1.90 -23.58
C PRO A 9 -9.74 2.94 -24.53
N GLU A 10 -10.48 4.01 -24.78
CA GLU A 10 -9.95 5.16 -25.50
C GLU A 10 -8.77 5.76 -24.73
N ARG A 11 -7.70 6.10 -25.46
CA ARG A 11 -6.51 6.73 -24.88
C ARG A 11 -6.54 8.23 -25.14
N THR A 12 -6.49 8.99 -24.07
CA THR A 12 -6.28 10.43 -24.03
C THR A 12 -5.08 10.74 -23.13
N GLU A 13 -4.45 11.90 -23.32
CA GLU A 13 -3.33 12.35 -22.46
C GLU A 13 -3.72 12.32 -20.96
N GLU A 14 -4.93 12.80 -20.63
CA GLU A 14 -5.44 12.78 -19.25
C GLU A 14 -5.64 11.34 -18.76
N SER A 15 -6.20 10.45 -19.59
CA SER A 15 -6.40 9.06 -19.17
C SER A 15 -5.08 8.31 -18.97
N ASP A 16 -4.10 8.55 -19.83
CA ASP A 16 -2.78 7.93 -19.75
C ASP A 16 -2.04 8.41 -18.50
N ALA A 17 -2.14 9.71 -18.16
CA ALA A 17 -1.58 10.28 -16.93
C ALA A 17 -2.17 9.60 -15.68
N VAL A 18 -3.50 9.48 -15.59
CA VAL A 18 -4.16 8.84 -14.43
C VAL A 18 -3.84 7.34 -14.35
N TYR A 19 -3.78 6.62 -15.47
CA TYR A 19 -3.35 5.21 -15.47
C TYR A 19 -1.90 5.06 -15.00
N ALA A 20 -1.03 5.99 -15.36
CA ALA A 20 0.36 5.92 -14.96
C ALA A 20 0.55 6.28 -13.47
N VAL A 21 -0.25 7.20 -12.91
CA VAL A 21 -0.37 7.41 -11.45
C VAL A 21 -0.84 6.13 -10.76
N LEU A 22 -1.91 5.48 -11.25
CA LEU A 22 -2.41 4.22 -10.71
C LEU A 22 -1.35 3.11 -10.76
N GLY A 23 -0.61 3.00 -11.87
CA GLY A 23 0.45 2.01 -12.04
C GLY A 23 1.58 2.17 -11.03
N ARG A 24 2.05 3.40 -10.79
CA ARG A 24 3.05 3.68 -9.74
C ARG A 24 2.52 3.41 -8.34
N ALA A 25 1.29 3.80 -8.07
CA ALA A 25 0.64 3.52 -6.79
C ALA A 25 0.52 2.01 -6.53
N LEU A 26 0.18 1.21 -7.55
CA LEU A 26 0.13 -0.24 -7.46
C LEU A 26 1.50 -0.87 -7.22
N ALA A 27 2.55 -0.35 -7.86
CA ALA A 27 3.92 -0.79 -7.62
C ALA A 27 4.32 -0.57 -6.15
N TYR A 28 4.06 0.63 -5.62
CA TYR A 28 4.37 0.97 -4.24
C TYR A 28 3.51 0.18 -3.22
N ALA A 29 2.23 -0.01 -3.53
CA ALA A 29 1.33 -0.86 -2.76
C ALA A 29 1.84 -2.31 -2.64
N THR A 30 2.41 -2.85 -3.72
CA THR A 30 3.02 -4.19 -3.75
C THR A 30 4.31 -4.23 -2.91
N GLU A 31 5.13 -3.19 -2.97
CA GLU A 31 6.32 -3.06 -2.15
C GLU A 31 5.99 -3.01 -0.65
N PHE A 32 5.00 -2.22 -0.25
CA PHE A 32 4.50 -2.20 1.13
C PHE A 32 4.05 -3.59 1.61
N GLU A 33 3.37 -4.37 0.77
CA GLU A 33 2.99 -5.74 1.11
C GLU A 33 4.21 -6.64 1.31
N ASN A 34 5.23 -6.52 0.47
CA ASN A 34 6.49 -7.26 0.62
C ASN A 34 7.24 -6.88 1.90
N ASN A 35 7.23 -5.60 2.28
CA ASN A 35 7.82 -5.14 3.55
C ASN A 35 7.06 -5.70 4.75
N CYS A 36 5.73 -5.70 4.70
CA CYS A 36 4.90 -6.36 5.72
C CYS A 36 5.24 -7.85 5.87
N ARG A 37 5.41 -8.57 4.74
CA ARG A 37 5.80 -9.99 4.75
C ARG A 37 7.22 -10.19 5.32
N THR A 38 8.15 -9.33 4.94
CA THR A 38 9.53 -9.37 5.45
C THR A 38 9.55 -9.18 6.96
N LEU A 39 8.82 -8.18 7.47
CA LEU A 39 8.66 -7.97 8.90
C LEU A 39 8.08 -9.22 9.57
N ALA A 40 7.02 -9.79 9.00
CA ALA A 40 6.40 -11.01 9.53
C ALA A 40 7.36 -12.21 9.56
N HIS A 41 8.24 -12.37 8.56
CA HIS A 41 9.25 -13.43 8.53
C HIS A 41 10.37 -13.25 9.57
N LEU A 42 10.78 -12.01 9.87
CA LEU A 42 11.78 -11.74 10.91
C LEU A 42 11.31 -12.14 12.32
N PHE A 43 10.02 -12.41 12.48
CA PHE A 43 9.42 -12.94 13.71
C PHE A 43 9.23 -14.46 13.74
N ASP A 44 9.98 -15.21 12.92
CA ASP A 44 9.93 -16.69 12.89
C ASP A 44 8.50 -17.23 12.69
N ILE A 45 7.83 -16.75 11.64
CA ILE A 45 6.65 -17.43 11.10
C ILE A 45 7.15 -18.57 10.22
N GLU A 46 7.22 -19.78 10.79
CA GLU A 46 7.50 -21.02 10.05
C GLU A 46 6.49 -21.19 8.90
N GLN A 47 7.01 -21.46 7.70
CA GLN A 47 6.23 -21.79 6.51
C GLN A 47 5.34 -23.01 6.80
N SER A 48 4.03 -22.89 6.58
CA SER A 48 3.18 -24.08 6.44
C SER A 48 3.17 -24.53 4.96
N GLU A 49 3.47 -25.81 4.75
CA GLU A 49 3.44 -26.47 3.45
C GLU A 49 2.00 -26.72 3.00
N CYS A 50 1.30 -25.72 2.44
CA CYS A 50 0.11 -25.95 1.61
C CYS A 50 -0.31 -24.66 0.90
N GLU A 51 -0.48 -24.73 -0.43
CA GLU A 51 -0.98 -23.67 -1.34
C GLU A 51 -0.98 -22.24 -0.78
N PHE A 52 0.21 -21.63 -0.88
CA PHE A 52 0.61 -20.30 -0.42
C PHE A 52 -0.43 -19.18 -0.63
N SER A 53 -1.29 -19.26 -1.66
CA SER A 53 -2.30 -18.22 -1.94
C SER A 53 -3.54 -18.26 -1.02
N TYR A 54 -3.92 -19.42 -0.49
CA TYR A 54 -5.10 -19.57 0.38
C TYR A 54 -4.78 -19.31 1.86
N GLU A 55 -3.56 -19.64 2.30
CA GLU A 55 -3.04 -19.32 3.63
C GLU A 55 -2.79 -17.81 3.81
N ILE A 56 -2.29 -17.11 2.78
CA ILE A 56 -2.14 -15.64 2.77
C ILE A 56 -3.52 -14.95 2.89
N TYR A 57 -4.54 -15.44 2.17
CA TYR A 57 -5.91 -14.95 2.29
C TYR A 57 -6.45 -15.13 3.73
N LYS A 58 -6.17 -16.28 4.38
CA LYS A 58 -6.53 -16.49 5.79
C LYS A 58 -5.75 -15.57 6.73
N LEU A 59 -4.43 -15.39 6.57
CA LEU A 59 -3.62 -14.46 7.38
C LEU A 59 -4.08 -13.00 7.30
N VAL A 60 -4.51 -12.57 6.11
CA VAL A 60 -5.07 -11.23 5.89
C VAL A 60 -6.44 -11.09 6.54
N LYS A 61 -7.28 -12.14 6.48
CA LYS A 61 -8.65 -12.17 7.02
C LYS A 61 -8.73 -12.51 8.52
N SER A 62 -7.70 -13.14 9.11
CA SER A 62 -7.69 -13.63 10.50
C SER A 62 -7.06 -12.67 11.50
N GLY A 63 -6.65 -11.46 11.08
CA GLY A 63 -6.10 -10.47 12.01
C GLY A 63 -4.75 -10.85 12.63
N THR A 64 -3.97 -11.77 12.04
CA THR A 64 -2.71 -12.25 12.65
C THR A 64 -1.52 -11.31 12.48
N LEU A 65 -1.40 -10.58 11.36
CA LEU A 65 -0.44 -9.47 11.27
C LEU A 65 -0.82 -8.32 12.21
N HIS A 66 -2.13 -8.05 12.36
CA HIS A 66 -2.65 -7.06 13.31
C HIS A 66 -2.38 -7.48 14.77
N ALA A 67 -2.66 -8.73 15.13
CA ALA A 67 -2.39 -9.29 16.45
C ALA A 67 -0.88 -9.37 16.77
N LYS A 68 -0.02 -9.58 15.77
CA LYS A 68 1.44 -9.60 15.95
C LYS A 68 2.06 -8.21 15.99
N ILE A 69 1.57 -7.25 15.21
CA ILE A 69 1.90 -5.83 15.38
C ILE A 69 1.47 -5.37 16.78
N LYS A 70 0.28 -5.78 17.24
CA LYS A 70 -0.19 -5.49 18.59
C LYS A 70 0.72 -6.07 19.68
N LEU A 71 1.17 -7.33 19.53
CA LEU A 71 2.21 -7.90 20.41
C LEU A 71 3.49 -7.06 20.42
N LEU A 72 3.91 -6.50 19.28
CA LEU A 72 5.09 -5.61 19.22
C LEU A 72 4.88 -4.26 19.88
N ILE A 73 3.67 -3.72 19.75
CA ILE A 73 3.27 -2.50 20.43
C ILE A 73 3.29 -2.73 21.93
N ASP A 74 2.78 -3.87 22.39
CA ASP A 74 2.74 -4.25 23.80
C ASP A 74 4.15 -4.57 24.37
N GLU A 75 5.02 -5.26 23.61
CA GLU A 75 6.38 -5.63 24.05
C GLU A 75 7.39 -4.47 24.00
N HIS A 76 7.22 -3.51 23.08
CA HIS A 76 8.13 -2.37 22.90
C HIS A 76 7.52 -1.02 23.31
N GLU A 77 6.39 -1.04 24.03
CA GLU A 77 5.64 0.16 24.45
C GLU A 77 5.39 1.15 23.31
N LEU A 78 5.17 0.65 22.08
CA LEU A 78 4.85 1.53 20.98
C LEU A 78 3.47 2.15 21.22
N PRO A 79 3.21 3.35 20.70
CA PRO A 79 1.91 3.96 20.86
C PRO A 79 0.81 3.22 20.08
N ASN A 80 -0.40 3.13 20.64
CA ASN A 80 -1.56 2.49 19.99
C ASN A 80 -1.89 3.05 18.60
N TRP A 81 -1.50 4.30 18.28
CA TRP A 81 -1.71 4.89 16.95
C TRP A 81 -0.94 4.16 15.83
N VAL A 82 0.10 3.39 16.17
CA VAL A 82 0.87 2.58 15.22
C VAL A 82 0.00 1.49 14.59
N GLU A 83 -0.82 0.83 15.40
CA GLU A 83 -1.75 -0.22 14.95
C GLU A 83 -2.75 0.34 13.94
N ASP A 84 -3.37 1.47 14.30
CA ASP A 84 -4.33 2.18 13.47
C ASP A 84 -3.70 2.59 12.13
N LYS A 85 -2.48 3.14 12.16
CA LYS A 85 -1.79 3.60 10.95
C LYS A 85 -1.44 2.47 9.98
N ILE A 86 -1.00 1.32 10.48
CA ILE A 86 -0.74 0.16 9.62
C ILE A 86 -2.06 -0.42 9.10
N HIS A 87 -3.13 -0.40 9.89
CA HIS A 87 -4.44 -0.85 9.46
C HIS A 87 -5.01 0.02 8.31
N GLU A 88 -4.93 1.33 8.43
CA GLU A 88 -5.33 2.26 7.36
C GLU A 88 -4.48 2.09 6.09
N ALA A 89 -3.16 1.89 6.24
CA ALA A 89 -2.27 1.56 5.12
C ALA A 89 -2.71 0.28 4.38
N ARG A 90 -3.18 -0.75 5.12
CA ARG A 90 -3.70 -1.99 4.52
C ARG A 90 -5.01 -1.77 3.77
N LYS A 91 -5.94 -0.98 4.33
CA LYS A 91 -7.18 -0.60 3.62
C LYS A 91 -6.87 0.14 2.34
N ALA A 92 -5.96 1.10 2.40
CA ALA A 92 -5.52 1.88 1.25
C ALA A 92 -4.87 0.99 0.17
N ARG A 93 -4.03 0.04 0.56
CA ARG A 93 -3.46 -0.96 -0.37
C ARG A 93 -4.56 -1.76 -1.05
N ASN A 94 -5.54 -2.26 -0.30
CA ASN A 94 -6.64 -3.05 -0.85
C ASN A 94 -7.49 -2.23 -1.82
N PHE A 95 -7.73 -0.95 -1.50
CA PHE A 95 -8.41 -0.03 -2.41
C PHE A 95 -7.65 0.10 -3.73
N ILE A 96 -6.33 0.38 -3.69
CA ILE A 96 -5.52 0.54 -4.91
C ILE A 96 -5.45 -0.76 -5.73
N ALA A 97 -5.32 -1.90 -5.06
CA ALA A 97 -5.18 -3.20 -5.71
C ALA A 97 -6.50 -3.74 -6.31
N HIS A 98 -7.65 -3.39 -5.72
CA HIS A 98 -8.93 -3.97 -6.09
C HIS A 98 -9.96 -2.92 -6.51
N GLU A 99 -10.33 -2.00 -5.61
CA GLU A 99 -11.45 -1.08 -5.84
C GLU A 99 -11.16 -0.07 -6.97
N ALA A 100 -9.95 0.50 -7.01
CA ALA A 100 -9.52 1.41 -8.07
C ALA A 100 -9.41 0.69 -9.42
N ALA A 101 -9.06 -0.60 -9.41
CA ALA A 101 -8.93 -1.42 -10.61
C ALA A 101 -10.28 -1.91 -11.14
N GLU A 102 -11.25 -2.20 -10.27
CA GLU A 102 -12.59 -2.68 -10.67
C GLU A 102 -13.45 -1.55 -11.25
N ASP A 103 -13.39 -0.34 -10.68
CA ASP A 103 -14.25 0.78 -11.08
C ASP A 103 -13.60 1.75 -12.08
N HIS A 104 -12.42 1.39 -12.62
CA HIS A 104 -11.65 2.25 -13.52
C HIS A 104 -12.49 2.73 -14.72
N LYS A 105 -13.32 1.89 -15.35
CA LYS A 105 -14.13 2.29 -16.52
C LYS A 105 -15.07 3.45 -16.21
N ARG A 106 -15.72 3.42 -15.04
CA ARG A 106 -16.63 4.49 -14.60
C ARG A 106 -15.82 5.73 -14.25
N MET A 107 -14.75 5.56 -13.50
CA MET A 107 -13.92 6.67 -13.01
C MET A 107 -13.16 7.38 -14.14
N MET A 108 -12.90 6.68 -15.26
CA MET A 108 -12.24 7.21 -16.45
C MET A 108 -13.23 7.72 -17.50
N SER A 109 -14.53 7.86 -17.19
CA SER A 109 -15.54 8.27 -18.17
C SER A 109 -15.63 9.79 -18.39
N THR A 110 -15.18 10.59 -17.43
CA THR A 110 -15.19 12.07 -17.52
C THR A 110 -13.95 12.66 -16.88
N PRO A 111 -13.47 13.84 -17.33
CA PRO A 111 -12.33 14.52 -16.70
C PRO A 111 -12.51 14.79 -15.20
N ALA A 112 -13.74 15.11 -14.77
CA ALA A 112 -14.04 15.34 -13.36
C ALA A 112 -13.88 14.06 -12.51
N LEU A 113 -14.28 12.91 -13.05
CA LEU A 113 -14.12 11.62 -12.38
C LEU A 113 -12.66 11.16 -12.39
N MET A 114 -11.93 11.40 -13.48
CA MET A 114 -10.48 11.13 -13.57
C MET A 114 -9.71 11.88 -12.49
N LYS A 115 -9.96 13.19 -12.35
CA LYS A 115 -9.34 14.02 -11.30
C LYS A 115 -9.69 13.53 -9.89
N ARG A 116 -10.93 13.10 -9.68
CA ARG A 116 -11.36 12.54 -8.39
C ARG A 116 -10.62 11.23 -8.10
N LEU A 117 -10.53 10.32 -9.08
CA LEU A 117 -9.79 9.06 -8.94
C LEU A 117 -8.33 9.32 -8.59
N GLU A 118 -7.66 10.20 -9.33
CA GLU A 118 -6.28 10.57 -9.02
C GLU A 118 -6.12 11.09 -7.59
N THR A 119 -6.99 12.01 -7.18
CA THR A 119 -6.98 12.55 -5.81
C THR A 119 -7.14 11.44 -4.77
N THR A 120 -8.01 10.46 -5.04
CA THR A 120 -8.18 9.28 -4.18
C THR A 120 -6.94 8.39 -4.17
N ILE A 121 -6.32 8.10 -5.32
CA ILE A 121 -5.09 7.30 -5.40
C ILE A 121 -3.96 7.97 -4.61
N MET A 122 -3.81 9.30 -4.75
CA MET A 122 -2.82 10.07 -4.01
C MET A 122 -3.05 10.01 -2.50
N PHE A 123 -4.30 10.15 -2.06
CA PHE A 123 -4.66 10.01 -0.64
C PHE A 123 -4.37 8.61 -0.10
N MET A 124 -4.78 7.57 -0.83
CA MET A 124 -4.54 6.18 -0.43
C MET A 124 -3.05 5.88 -0.37
N THR A 125 -2.27 6.38 -1.33
CA THR A 125 -0.83 6.12 -1.30
C THR A 125 -0.13 6.82 -0.15
N LYS A 126 -0.62 7.99 0.27
CA LYS A 126 -0.12 8.63 1.50
C LYS A 126 -0.34 7.73 2.72
N GLU A 127 -1.54 7.16 2.89
CA GLU A 127 -1.79 6.22 4.00
C GLU A 127 -0.88 4.98 3.91
N ILE A 128 -0.63 4.45 2.71
CA ILE A 128 0.35 3.37 2.50
C ILE A 128 1.75 3.82 2.93
N ALA A 129 2.18 5.02 2.54
CA ALA A 129 3.50 5.54 2.86
C ALA A 129 3.71 5.74 4.36
N ASP A 130 2.73 6.33 5.04
CA ASP A 130 2.73 6.51 6.50
C ASP A 130 2.87 5.14 7.20
N GLY A 131 2.09 4.13 6.81
CA GLY A 131 2.18 2.79 7.41
C GLY A 131 3.47 2.04 7.04
N ASN A 132 3.95 2.17 5.80
CA ASN A 132 5.18 1.52 5.34
C ASN A 132 6.40 2.03 6.10
N GLN A 133 6.46 3.33 6.41
CA GLN A 133 7.53 3.89 7.23
C GLN A 133 7.62 3.20 8.59
N ILE A 134 6.48 2.98 9.26
CA ILE A 134 6.43 2.29 10.54
C ILE A 134 6.93 0.85 10.38
N VAL A 135 6.47 0.14 9.35
CA VAL A 135 6.92 -1.24 9.06
C VAL A 135 8.43 -1.29 8.86
N LEU A 136 9.01 -0.33 8.13
CA LEU A 136 10.45 -0.23 7.90
C LEU A 136 11.21 0.11 9.18
N ASP A 137 10.68 1.03 10.00
CA ASP A 137 11.29 1.41 11.27
C ASP A 137 11.34 0.24 12.25
N VAL A 138 10.24 -0.50 12.39
CA VAL A 138 10.19 -1.72 13.22
C VAL A 138 11.13 -2.78 12.65
N THR A 139 11.12 -3.00 11.33
CA THR A 139 12.03 -3.95 10.66
C THR A 139 13.50 -3.62 10.96
N ARG A 140 13.87 -2.35 10.89
CA ARG A 140 15.21 -1.86 11.19
C ARG A 140 15.55 -2.05 12.67
N MET A 141 14.64 -1.69 13.57
CA MET A 141 14.82 -1.89 15.01
C MET A 141 15.17 -3.34 15.36
N LEU A 142 14.51 -4.31 14.71
CA LEU A 142 14.77 -5.74 14.93
C LEU A 142 16.13 -6.19 14.38
N LYS A 143 16.54 -5.65 13.22
CA LYS A 143 17.80 -6.04 12.58
C LYS A 143 19.02 -5.40 13.21
N GLU A 144 18.92 -4.14 13.64
CA GLU A 144 20.07 -3.29 13.99
C GLU A 144 20.11 -2.92 15.50
N GLY A 145 19.05 -3.21 16.24
CA GLY A 145 18.87 -2.81 17.64
C GLY A 145 18.41 -1.36 17.81
N TRP A 146 17.88 -1.03 18.99
CA TRP A 146 17.35 0.31 19.28
C TRP A 146 18.47 1.35 19.37
N ARG A 147 18.53 2.26 18.40
CA ARG A 147 19.29 3.52 18.50
C ARG A 147 18.26 4.61 18.27
N GLY A 148 18.11 5.56 19.20
CA GLY A 148 17.01 6.54 19.15
C GLY A 148 16.83 7.18 17.77
N HIS A 149 15.60 7.24 17.28
CA HIS A 149 15.27 7.75 15.95
C HIS A 149 14.19 8.82 16.01
N GLY A 150 14.41 9.90 15.26
CA GLY A 150 13.49 11.01 15.10
C GLY A 150 12.85 11.04 13.72
N SER A 151 11.52 11.04 13.69
CA SER A 151 10.64 11.84 12.81
C SER A 151 11.06 12.12 11.34
N ASP A 152 11.41 11.11 10.54
CA ASP A 152 11.55 11.26 9.07
C ASP A 152 10.24 10.94 8.30
N VAL A 153 9.16 10.59 9.01
CA VAL A 153 7.87 10.16 8.42
C VAL A 153 7.29 11.16 7.41
N VAL A 154 7.37 12.46 7.74
CA VAL A 154 6.84 13.53 6.87
C VAL A 154 7.67 13.66 5.58
N ALA A 155 8.99 13.49 5.67
CA ALA A 155 9.87 13.55 4.50
C ALA A 155 9.67 12.34 3.58
N TYR A 156 9.47 11.15 4.16
CA TYR A 156 9.24 9.92 3.41
C TYR A 156 7.89 9.93 2.66
N SER A 157 6.78 10.26 3.33
CA SER A 157 5.48 10.27 2.64
C SER A 157 5.39 11.35 1.56
N PHE A 158 6.07 12.49 1.75
CA PHE A 158 6.22 13.51 0.71
C PHE A 158 7.02 13.01 -0.50
N ALA A 159 8.14 12.31 -0.28
CA ALA A 159 8.96 11.74 -1.35
C ALA A 159 8.16 10.72 -2.19
N VAL A 160 7.40 9.84 -1.53
CA VAL A 160 6.53 8.86 -2.21
C VAL A 160 5.42 9.57 -2.99
N ALA A 161 4.75 10.55 -2.37
CA ALA A 161 3.70 11.32 -3.05
C ALA A 161 4.25 12.07 -4.27
N SER A 162 5.43 12.69 -4.15
CA SER A 162 6.10 13.33 -5.27
C SER A 162 6.37 12.34 -6.38
N TRP A 163 6.97 11.18 -6.09
CA TRP A 163 7.27 10.15 -7.08
C TRP A 163 6.03 9.65 -7.84
N ILE A 164 4.88 9.57 -7.17
CA ILE A 164 3.63 9.12 -7.76
C ILE A 164 2.92 10.22 -8.56
N SER A 165 3.12 11.48 -8.20
CA SER A 165 2.46 12.63 -8.84
C SER A 165 2.63 12.64 -10.36
N ARG A 166 1.60 13.13 -11.06
CA ARG A 166 1.63 13.36 -12.50
C ARG A 166 2.73 14.35 -12.94
N ASP A 167 3.26 15.17 -12.02
CA ASP A 167 4.29 16.18 -12.33
C ASP A 167 5.66 15.57 -12.74
N ASN A 168 5.81 14.25 -12.63
CA ASN A 168 6.98 13.49 -13.08
C ASN A 168 6.77 12.81 -14.46
N PHE A 169 5.84 13.31 -15.29
CA PHE A 169 5.63 12.88 -16.67
C PHE A 169 6.11 13.92 -17.68
#